data_AF-A0A380DX53-F1
#
_entry.id   AF-A0A380DX53-F1
#
_cell.length_a   1.000
_cell.length_b   1.000
_cell.length_c   1.000
_cell.angle_alpha   90.00
_cell.angle_beta   90.00
_cell.angle_gamma   90.00
#
_symmetry.space_group_name_H-M   'P 1'
#
loop_
_entity.id
_entity.type
_entity.pdbx_description
1 polymer ?
#
loop_
_entity_poly.entity_id
_entity_poly.type
_entity_poly.pdbx_seq_one_letter_code
_entity_poly.pdbx_strand_id
1 'polypeptide(L)'
;MDNHILNATVVCLAYPLYKNREKIKDNVSIIFASVLTGVMLNFMLVFLTLKAFGYSKDVIVTLLPRSITAAVGIEVSHELGGTDTMTVLFIITTGLIGSILGSMLLRFGRFESSIAKGLTYGNASHAFGTAKALEMDIESGAFSSIGMILTAVISSVLIPVLILLFY
;
A
#
# COMPACT_ATOMS: atom_id res chain seq x y z
N MET A 1 10.06 -15.81 19.77
CA MET A 1 10.36 -14.44 20.25
C MET A 1 9.55 -13.39 19.47
N ASP A 2 8.52 -13.81 18.72
CA ASP A 2 8.25 -13.14 17.42
C ASP A 2 6.99 -12.26 17.43
N ASN A 3 5.98 -12.56 18.25
CA ASN A 3 4.77 -11.74 18.34
C ASN A 3 4.95 -10.46 19.19
N HIS A 4 5.89 -10.45 20.14
CA HIS A 4 6.09 -9.28 21.01
C HIS A 4 6.64 -8.07 20.23
N ILE A 5 7.52 -8.31 19.25
CA ILE A 5 8.08 -7.25 18.40
C ILE A 5 6.98 -6.68 17.50
N LEU A 6 6.16 -7.54 16.89
CA LEU A 6 5.04 -7.10 16.06
C LEU A 6 4.03 -6.27 16.87
N ASN A 7 3.64 -6.73 18.05
CA ASN A 7 2.74 -6.00 18.94
C ASN A 7 3.32 -4.63 19.31
N ALA A 8 4.62 -4.56 19.64
CA ALA A 8 5.30 -3.29 19.92
C ALA A 8 5.31 -2.37 18.67
N THR A 9 5.59 -2.91 17.48
CA THR A 9 5.57 -2.14 16.23
C THR A 9 4.18 -1.57 15.94
N VAL A 10 3.11 -2.34 16.15
CA VAL A 10 1.73 -1.87 15.98
C VAL A 10 1.42 -0.69 16.91
N VAL A 11 1.82 -0.79 18.18
CA VAL A 11 1.66 0.31 19.15
C VAL A 11 2.48 1.53 18.74
N CYS A 12 3.72 1.36 18.29
CA CYS A 12 4.57 2.45 17.81
C CYS A 12 3.98 3.15 16.58
N LEU A 13 3.36 2.42 15.65
CA LEU A 13 2.68 3.00 14.47
C LEU A 13 1.37 3.72 14.83
N ALA A 14 0.70 3.30 15.90
CA ALA A 14 -0.50 3.96 16.39
C ALA A 14 -0.22 5.35 17.00
N TYR A 15 0.97 5.57 17.55
CA TYR A 15 1.32 6.84 18.21
C TYR A 15 1.29 8.06 17.26
N PRO A 16 1.93 8.05 16.07
CA PRO A 16 1.82 9.14 15.09
C PRO A 16 0.38 9.43 14.65
N LEU A 17 -0.43 8.38 14.46
CA LEU A 17 -1.85 8.50 14.11
C LEU A 17 -2.64 9.22 15.21
N TYR A 18 -2.43 8.83 16.47
CA TYR A 18 -3.08 9.47 17.61
C TYR A 18 -2.67 10.94 17.76
N LYS A 19 -1.37 11.23 17.57
CA LYS A 19 -0.83 12.60 17.67
C LYS A 19 -1.37 13.53 16.58
N ASN A 20 -1.56 13.01 15.36
CA ASN A 20 -2.04 13.78 14.21
C ASN A 20 -3.53 13.57 13.91
N ARG A 21 -4.31 13.00 14.83
CA ARG A 21 -5.71 12.60 14.61
C ARG A 21 -6.62 13.74 14.11
N GLU A 22 -6.38 14.98 14.58
CA GLU A 22 -7.19 16.15 14.19
C GLU A 22 -6.88 16.55 12.75
N LYS A 23 -5.60 16.69 12.40
CA LYS A 23 -5.17 16.92 11.02
C LYS A 23 -5.64 15.83 10.06
N ILE A 24 -5.62 14.58 10.50
CA ILE A 24 -6.15 13.46 9.71
C ILE A 24 -7.64 13.65 9.45
N LYS A 25 -8.43 13.97 10.49
CA LYS A 25 -9.87 14.25 10.37
C LYS A 25 -10.15 15.41 9.42
N ASP A 26 -9.36 16.47 9.50
CA ASP A 26 -9.52 17.66 8.65
C ASP A 26 -9.23 17.36 7.17
N ASN A 27 -8.44 16.32 6.88
CA ASN A 27 -8.00 15.95 5.53
C ASN A 27 -8.58 14.61 5.04
N VAL A 28 -9.65 14.09 5.67
CA VAL A 28 -10.24 12.77 5.30
C VAL A 28 -10.60 12.69 3.82
N SER A 29 -11.15 13.76 3.25
CA SER A 29 -11.52 13.81 1.82
C SER A 29 -10.31 13.63 0.91
N ILE A 30 -9.20 14.31 1.22
CA ILE A 30 -7.95 14.22 0.47
C ILE A 30 -7.32 12.84 0.62
N ILE A 31 -7.28 12.31 1.84
CA ILE A 31 -6.76 10.97 2.13
C ILE A 31 -7.55 9.93 1.32
N PHE A 32 -8.88 9.95 1.42
CA PHE A 32 -9.73 8.97 0.75
C PHE A 32 -9.64 9.07 -0.77
N ALA A 33 -9.67 10.28 -1.33
CA ALA A 33 -9.51 10.49 -2.76
C ALA A 33 -8.14 10.00 -3.27
N SER A 34 -7.06 10.28 -2.52
CA SER A 34 -5.71 9.83 -2.86
C SER A 34 -5.59 8.31 -2.84
N VAL A 35 -6.11 7.66 -1.80
CA VAL A 35 -6.08 6.19 -1.69
C VAL A 35 -6.92 5.56 -2.80
N LEU A 36 -8.15 6.03 -3.01
CA LEU A 36 -9.05 5.44 -4.01
C LEU A 36 -8.47 5.55 -5.43
N THR A 37 -7.95 6.73 -5.79
CA THR A 37 -7.29 6.94 -7.08
C THR A 37 -6.04 6.08 -7.22
N GLY A 38 -5.21 5.99 -6.18
CA GLY A 38 -4.02 5.14 -6.16
C GLY A 38 -4.33 3.66 -6.36
N VAL A 39 -5.33 3.13 -5.64
CA VAL A 39 -5.75 1.72 -5.76
C VAL A 39 -6.31 1.43 -7.15
N MET A 40 -7.19 2.29 -7.67
CA MET A 40 -7.79 2.12 -9.00
C MET A 40 -6.74 2.15 -10.11
N LEU A 41 -5.83 3.14 -10.07
CA LEU A 41 -4.75 3.26 -11.04
C LEU A 41 -3.79 2.07 -10.95
N ASN A 42 -3.43 1.62 -9.75
CA ASN A 42 -2.57 0.46 -9.59
C ASN A 42 -3.24 -0.81 -10.15
N PHE A 43 -4.51 -1.04 -9.83
CA PHE A 43 -5.26 -2.17 -10.38
C PHE A 43 -5.28 -2.12 -11.91
N MET A 44 -5.74 -1.00 -12.49
CA MET A 44 -5.86 -0.85 -13.94
C MET A 44 -4.51 -1.06 -14.63
N LEU A 45 -3.44 -0.43 -14.13
CA LEU A 45 -2.13 -0.52 -14.74
C LEU A 45 -1.59 -1.94 -14.71
N VAL A 46 -1.64 -2.61 -13.55
CA VAL A 46 -1.13 -3.99 -13.41
C VAL A 46 -1.99 -4.96 -14.21
N PHE A 47 -3.32 -4.90 -14.06
CA PHE A 47 -4.24 -5.80 -14.74
C PHE A 47 -4.15 -5.68 -16.27
N LEU A 48 -4.24 -4.47 -16.81
CA LEU A 48 -4.19 -4.26 -18.26
C LEU A 48 -2.83 -4.65 -18.83
N THR A 49 -1.74 -4.33 -18.14
CA THR A 49 -0.39 -4.74 -18.57
C THR A 49 -0.32 -6.25 -18.64
N LEU A 50 -0.59 -6.96 -17.54
CA LEU A 50 -0.47 -8.42 -17.54
C LEU A 50 -1.39 -9.11 -18.56
N LYS A 51 -2.62 -8.60 -18.72
CA LYS A 51 -3.56 -9.11 -19.72
C LYS A 51 -3.07 -8.86 -21.15
N ALA A 52 -2.50 -7.70 -21.43
CA ALA A 52 -1.93 -7.37 -22.75
C ALA A 52 -0.71 -8.23 -23.09
N PHE A 53 0.11 -8.59 -22.10
CA PHE A 53 1.24 -9.51 -22.26
C PHE A 53 0.83 -11.00 -22.29
N GLY A 54 -0.46 -11.31 -22.13
CA GLY A 54 -0.98 -12.68 -22.22
C GLY A 54 -0.68 -13.56 -21.01
N TYR A 55 -0.43 -12.98 -19.84
CA TYR A 55 -0.24 -13.75 -18.61
C TYR A 55 -1.53 -14.46 -18.18
N SER A 56 -1.37 -15.62 -17.54
CA SER A 56 -2.47 -16.44 -17.04
C SER A 56 -3.13 -15.81 -15.80
N LYS A 57 -4.37 -16.24 -15.51
CA LYS A 57 -5.17 -15.70 -14.40
C LYS A 57 -4.47 -15.86 -13.05
N ASP A 58 -3.84 -17.01 -12.81
CA ASP A 58 -3.09 -17.31 -11.58
C ASP A 58 -1.94 -16.31 -11.34
N VAL A 59 -1.19 -15.95 -12.39
CA VAL A 59 -0.12 -14.94 -12.30
C VAL A 59 -0.71 -13.55 -12.03
N ILE A 60 -1.83 -13.21 -12.68
CA ILE A 60 -2.49 -11.91 -12.49
C ILE A 60 -2.97 -11.74 -11.05
N VAL A 61 -3.72 -12.69 -10.53
CA VAL A 61 -4.25 -12.61 -9.16
C VAL A 61 -3.14 -12.70 -8.10
N THR A 62 -2.03 -13.36 -8.42
CA THR A 62 -0.82 -13.36 -7.59
C THR A 62 -0.16 -11.98 -7.51
N LEU A 63 -0.11 -11.22 -8.61
CA LEU A 63 0.59 -9.95 -8.67
C LEU A 63 -0.27 -8.75 -8.24
N LEU A 64 -1.60 -8.82 -8.39
CA LEU A 64 -2.50 -7.71 -8.06
C LEU A 64 -2.37 -7.18 -6.62
N PRO A 65 -2.31 -8.03 -5.57
CA PRO A 65 -2.15 -7.55 -4.20
C PRO A 65 -0.70 -7.19 -3.82
N ARG A 66 0.22 -7.00 -4.77
CA ARG A 66 1.63 -6.64 -4.49
C ARG A 66 1.84 -5.34 -3.71
N SER A 67 0.85 -4.45 -3.73
CA SER A 67 0.93 -3.11 -3.11
C SER A 67 0.29 -3.03 -1.73
N ILE A 68 -0.26 -4.13 -1.22
CA ILE A 68 -0.78 -4.21 0.16
C ILE A 68 0.14 -5.05 1.04
N THR A 69 -0.07 -4.98 2.36
CA THR A 69 0.78 -5.69 3.33
C THR A 69 0.65 -7.20 3.15
N ALA A 70 1.75 -7.92 3.43
CA ALA A 70 1.83 -9.37 3.24
C ALA A 70 0.66 -10.12 3.91
N ALA A 71 0.29 -9.75 5.13
CA ALA A 71 -0.80 -10.39 5.88
C ALA A 71 -2.15 -10.33 5.14
N VAL A 72 -2.43 -9.25 4.40
CA VAL A 72 -3.68 -9.12 3.64
C VAL A 72 -3.52 -9.62 2.21
N GLY A 73 -2.40 -9.34 1.58
CA GLY A 73 -2.18 -9.65 0.17
C GLY A 73 -2.05 -11.14 -0.12
N ILE A 74 -1.44 -11.91 0.79
CA ILE A 74 -1.37 -13.37 0.67
C ILE A 74 -2.77 -13.96 0.66
N GLU A 75 -3.62 -13.58 1.62
CA GLU A 75 -4.98 -14.10 1.72
C GLU A 75 -5.81 -13.77 0.47
N VAL A 76 -5.78 -12.50 0.02
CA VAL A 76 -6.50 -12.07 -1.19
C VAL A 76 -6.02 -12.82 -2.43
N SER A 77 -4.70 -13.03 -2.57
CA SER A 77 -4.13 -13.80 -3.68
C SER A 77 -4.57 -15.26 -3.63
N HIS A 78 -4.48 -15.88 -2.46
CA HIS A 78 -4.82 -17.27 -2.21
C HIS A 78 -6.30 -17.56 -2.52
N GLU A 79 -7.22 -16.74 -2.03
CA GLU A 79 -8.66 -16.86 -2.31
C GLU A 79 -8.99 -16.78 -3.81
N LEU A 80 -8.19 -16.03 -4.57
CA LEU A 80 -8.37 -15.86 -6.02
C LEU A 80 -7.64 -16.93 -6.86
N GLY A 81 -6.94 -17.88 -6.23
CA GLY A 81 -6.21 -18.95 -6.90
C GLY A 81 -4.77 -18.61 -7.27
N GLY A 82 -4.16 -17.63 -6.59
CA GLY A 82 -2.76 -17.27 -6.72
C GLY A 82 -1.82 -18.15 -5.89
N THR A 83 -0.54 -17.79 -5.86
CA THR A 83 0.48 -18.53 -5.09
C THR A 83 1.10 -17.65 -3.99
N ASP A 84 1.12 -18.15 -2.76
CA ASP A 84 1.60 -17.43 -1.59
C ASP A 84 3.07 -16.99 -1.75
N THR A 85 3.93 -17.91 -2.19
CA THR A 85 5.36 -17.68 -2.34
C THR A 85 5.67 -16.51 -3.29
N MET A 86 5.03 -16.47 -4.45
CA MET A 86 5.23 -15.38 -5.40
C MET A 86 4.57 -14.08 -4.93
N THR A 87 3.43 -14.18 -4.25
CA THR A 87 2.74 -13.03 -3.67
C THR A 87 3.65 -12.31 -2.66
N VAL A 88 4.26 -13.07 -1.74
CA VAL A 88 5.23 -12.54 -0.78
C VAL A 88 6.41 -11.88 -1.48
N LEU A 89 6.97 -12.56 -2.50
CA LEU A 89 8.08 -12.03 -3.28
C LEU A 89 7.72 -10.66 -3.88
N PHE A 90 6.59 -10.56 -4.58
CA PHE A 90 6.17 -9.31 -5.20
C PHE A 90 5.86 -8.19 -4.21
N ILE A 91 5.28 -8.52 -3.04
CA ILE A 91 4.99 -7.56 -1.97
C ILE A 91 6.29 -6.97 -1.41
N ILE A 92 7.26 -7.83 -1.09
CA ILE A 92 8.55 -7.40 -0.55
C ILE A 92 9.31 -6.59 -1.59
N THR A 93 9.41 -7.08 -2.83
CA THR A 93 10.11 -6.39 -3.91
C THR A 93 9.48 -5.03 -4.20
N THR A 94 8.15 -4.94 -4.29
CA THR A 94 7.45 -3.66 -4.51
C THR A 94 7.68 -2.69 -3.36
N GLY A 95 7.56 -3.16 -2.12
CA GLY A 95 7.77 -2.34 -0.93
C GLY A 95 9.20 -1.80 -0.82
N LEU A 96 10.20 -2.63 -1.11
CA LEU A 96 11.61 -2.25 -1.07
C LEU A 96 11.96 -1.28 -2.19
N ILE A 97 11.53 -1.55 -3.43
CA ILE A 97 11.79 -0.66 -4.56
C ILE A 97 11.20 0.71 -4.30
N GLY A 98 9.94 0.78 -3.84
CA GLY A 98 9.30 2.06 -3.62
C GLY A 98 9.80 2.80 -2.37
N SER A 99 10.30 2.12 -1.33
CA SER A 99 10.97 2.80 -0.20
C SER A 99 12.29 3.45 -0.62
N ILE A 100 13.06 2.79 -1.49
CA ILE A 100 14.34 3.30 -2.03
C ILE A 100 14.09 4.45 -3.01
N LEU A 101 13.26 4.21 -4.05
CA LEU A 101 13.02 5.16 -5.13
C LEU A 101 12.04 6.28 -4.76
N GLY A 102 11.24 6.10 -3.71
CA GLY A 102 10.19 7.05 -3.32
C GLY A 102 10.74 8.46 -3.09
N SER A 103 11.91 8.59 -2.47
CA SER A 103 12.51 9.89 -2.18
C SER A 103 12.88 10.66 -3.46
N MET A 104 13.32 9.95 -4.50
CA MET A 104 13.61 10.51 -5.82
C MET A 104 12.33 10.96 -6.52
N LEU A 105 11.28 10.14 -6.46
CA LEU A 105 9.96 10.44 -7.01
C LEU A 105 9.32 11.67 -6.34
N LEU A 106 9.40 11.76 -5.01
CA LEU A 106 8.90 12.92 -4.25
C LEU A 106 9.60 14.23 -4.67
N ARG A 107 10.93 14.18 -4.88
CA ARG A 107 11.70 15.34 -5.36
C ARG A 107 11.31 15.73 -6.78
N PHE A 108 11.17 14.74 -7.66
CA PHE A 108 10.77 14.99 -9.05
C PHE A 108 9.36 15.57 -9.15
N GLY A 109 8.41 15.03 -8.36
CA GLY A 109 7.03 15.51 -8.27
C GLY A 109 6.84 16.79 -7.44
N ARG A 110 7.91 17.32 -6.81
CA ARG A 110 7.87 18.49 -5.91
C ARG A 110 6.83 18.35 -4.80
N PHE A 111 6.71 17.14 -4.24
CA PHE A 111 5.80 16.87 -3.12
C PHE A 111 6.46 17.28 -1.80
N GLU A 112 6.12 18.49 -1.35
CA GLU A 112 6.73 19.09 -0.17
C GLU A 112 5.93 18.86 1.12
N SER A 113 4.60 18.74 1.02
CA SER A 113 3.74 18.58 2.19
C SER A 113 3.84 17.18 2.81
N SER A 114 3.75 17.09 4.14
CA SER A 114 3.76 15.81 4.85
C SER A 114 2.61 14.89 4.43
N ILE A 115 1.45 15.45 4.07
CA ILE A 115 0.31 14.70 3.52
C ILE A 115 0.71 14.02 2.21
N ALA A 116 1.27 14.76 1.25
CA ALA A 116 1.65 14.22 -0.05
C ALA A 116 2.76 13.17 0.08
N LYS A 117 3.80 13.47 0.88
CA LYS A 117 4.90 12.53 1.17
C LYS A 117 4.38 11.25 1.81
N GLY A 118 3.58 11.40 2.87
CA GLY A 118 3.02 10.28 3.62
C GLY A 118 2.14 9.39 2.75
N LEU A 119 1.11 9.95 2.11
CA LEU A 119 0.19 9.18 1.27
C LEU A 119 0.89 8.51 0.09
N THR A 120 1.91 9.15 -0.49
CA THR A 120 2.71 8.52 -1.56
C THR A 120 3.40 7.25 -1.07
N TYR A 121 4.10 7.32 0.07
CA TYR A 121 4.78 6.15 0.63
C TYR A 121 3.82 5.07 1.12
N GLY A 122 2.74 5.46 1.80
CA GLY A 122 1.77 4.55 2.38
C GLY A 122 1.02 3.75 1.32
N ASN A 123 0.60 4.41 0.24
CA ASN A 123 -0.17 3.80 -0.83
C ASN A 123 0.70 2.96 -1.78
N ALA A 124 1.98 3.34 -1.98
CA ALA A 124 2.86 2.67 -2.95
C ALA A 124 3.74 1.56 -2.34
N SER A 125 4.18 1.74 -1.10
CA SER A 125 5.25 0.92 -0.49
C SER A 125 4.95 0.46 0.93
N HIS A 126 3.70 0.62 1.36
CA HIS A 126 3.15 0.02 2.58
C HIS A 126 4.06 0.18 3.80
N ALA A 127 4.44 -0.91 4.47
CA ALA A 127 5.21 -0.86 5.72
C ALA A 127 6.64 -0.34 5.48
N PHE A 128 7.30 -0.73 4.39
CA PHE A 128 8.64 -0.23 4.06
C PHE A 128 8.64 1.27 3.75
N GLY A 129 7.62 1.74 3.03
CA GLY A 129 7.42 3.16 2.77
C GLY A 129 7.07 3.94 4.03
N THR A 130 6.26 3.36 4.92
CA THR A 130 5.89 3.98 6.20
C THR A 130 7.11 4.15 7.11
N ALA A 131 7.99 3.15 7.18
CA ALA A 131 9.27 3.27 7.87
C ALA A 131 10.08 4.43 7.29
N LYS A 132 10.16 4.54 5.96
CA LYS A 132 10.87 5.64 5.30
C LYS A 132 10.24 7.01 5.57
N ALA A 133 8.92 7.11 5.59
CA ALA A 133 8.19 8.35 5.88
C ALA A 133 8.42 8.81 7.33
N LEU A 134 8.50 7.87 8.29
CA LEU A 134 8.80 8.17 9.69
C LEU A 134 10.21 8.72 9.90
N GLU A 135 11.18 8.34 9.06
CA GLU A 135 12.52 8.94 9.06
C GLU A 135 12.51 10.40 8.60
N MET A 136 11.52 10.81 7.81
CA MET A 136 11.40 12.19 7.31
C MET A 136 10.80 13.11 8.37
N ASP A 137 9.61 12.76 8.87
CA ASP A 137 8.94 13.45 9.97
C ASP A 137 7.75 12.63 10.49
N ILE A 138 7.36 12.88 11.75
CA ILE A 138 6.26 12.13 12.40
C ILE A 138 4.91 12.32 11.67
N GLU A 139 4.68 13.48 11.06
CA GLU A 139 3.42 13.78 10.37
C GLU A 139 3.32 13.00 9.05
N SER A 140 4.38 12.97 8.25
CA SER A 140 4.50 12.12 7.06
C SER A 140 4.30 10.64 7.41
N GLY A 141 4.90 10.18 8.51
CA GLY A 141 4.68 8.83 9.04
C GLY A 141 3.22 8.55 9.37
N ALA A 142 2.51 9.50 9.98
CA ALA A 142 1.08 9.34 10.31
C ALA A 142 0.20 9.24 9.04
N PHE A 143 0.43 10.11 8.05
CA PHE A 143 -0.29 10.06 6.77
C PHE A 143 0.06 8.80 5.95
N SER A 144 1.30 8.32 6.05
CA SER A 144 1.72 7.06 5.44
C SER A 144 1.03 5.85 6.08
N SER A 145 0.99 5.79 7.41
CA SER A 145 0.30 4.72 8.15
C SER A 145 -1.19 4.64 7.78
N ILE A 146 -1.90 5.77 7.71
CA ILE A 146 -3.32 5.74 7.34
C ILE A 146 -3.52 5.39 5.86
N GLY A 147 -2.64 5.87 4.97
CA GLY A 147 -2.64 5.49 3.56
C GLY A 147 -2.45 3.99 3.37
N MET A 148 -1.48 3.38 4.07
CA MET A 148 -1.24 1.94 4.08
C MET A 148 -2.47 1.15 4.56
N ILE A 149 -3.06 1.54 5.69
CA ILE A 149 -4.24 0.86 6.26
C ILE A 149 -5.43 0.93 5.29
N LEU A 150 -5.75 2.12 4.80
CA LEU A 150 -6.88 2.31 3.89
C LEU A 150 -6.66 1.62 2.54
N THR A 151 -5.43 1.64 2.02
CA THR A 151 -5.06 0.92 0.80
C THR A 151 -5.25 -0.58 0.97
N ALA A 152 -4.87 -1.14 2.12
CA ALA A 152 -5.11 -2.56 2.43
C ALA A 152 -6.61 -2.90 2.47
N VAL A 153 -7.40 -2.10 3.19
CA VAL A 153 -8.86 -2.32 3.34
C VAL A 153 -9.60 -2.16 2.02
N ILE A 154 -9.31 -1.11 1.25
CA ILE A 154 -9.99 -0.87 -0.02
C ILE A 154 -9.58 -1.93 -1.04
N SER A 155 -8.29 -2.25 -1.14
CA SER A 155 -7.83 -3.23 -2.13
C SER A 155 -8.29 -4.65 -1.82
N SER A 156 -8.42 -5.04 -0.53
CA SER A 156 -8.88 -6.39 -0.17
C SER A 156 -10.31 -6.67 -0.61
N VAL A 157 -11.15 -5.63 -0.69
CA VAL A 157 -12.52 -5.75 -1.22
C VAL A 157 -12.53 -5.53 -2.72
N LEU A 158 -11.81 -4.51 -3.19
CA LEU A 158 -11.87 -4.09 -4.59
C LEU A 158 -11.24 -5.11 -5.54
N ILE A 159 -10.08 -5.68 -5.20
CA ILE A 159 -9.38 -6.63 -6.09
C ILE A 159 -10.28 -7.85 -6.40
N PRO A 160 -10.86 -8.56 -5.42
CA PRO A 160 -11.77 -9.67 -5.70
C PRO A 160 -12.98 -9.25 -6.55
N VAL A 161 -13.61 -8.11 -6.24
CA VAL A 161 -14.79 -7.62 -6.98
C VAL A 161 -14.44 -7.31 -8.44
N LEU A 162 -13.31 -6.64 -8.69
CA LEU A 162 -12.89 -6.33 -10.05
C LEU A 162 -12.46 -7.57 -10.82
N ILE A 163 -11.80 -8.53 -10.17
CA ILE A 163 -11.49 -9.83 -10.79
C ILE A 163 -12.78 -10.55 -11.18
N LEU A 164 -13.78 -10.62 -10.29
CA LEU A 164 -15.09 -11.23 -10.60
C LEU A 164 -15.81 -10.54 -11.77
N LEU A 165 -15.60 -9.24 -11.97
CA LEU A 165 -16.23 -8.47 -13.06
C LEU A 165 -15.51 -8.64 -14.40
N PHE A 166 -14.18 -8.71 -14.38
CA PHE A 166 -13.35 -8.72 -15.60
C PHE A 166 -12.88 -10.12 -16.04
N TYR A 167 -13.13 -11.14 -15.22
CA TYR A 167 -12.89 -12.57 -15.48
C TYR A 167 -14.13 -13.39 -15.16
#